data_AF-A0A0F9QX19-F1
#
_entry.id   AF-A0A0F9QX19-F1
#
_cell.length_a   1.000
_cell.length_b   1.000
_cell.length_c   1.000
_cell.angle_alpha   90.00
_cell.angle_beta   90.00
_cell.angle_gamma   90.00
#
_symmetry.space_group_name_H-M   'P 1'
#
loop_
_entity.id
_entity.type
_entity.pdbx_description
1 polymer ?
#
loop_
_entity_poly.entity_id
_entity_poly.type
_entity_poly.pdbx_seq_one_letter_code
_entity_poly.pdbx_strand_id
1 'polypeptide(L)'
;MNLTTIGRVKKLLTIESDKQDPLLRQLISSVSKAMINSPFFNRYAEKVERTEYFDVEYAQKVLQVKGYPIDTDETFKIWHDTSRGFADNTLVAAANYYVEAKSGMIKFDRYTLSGGVGSLKIQYTGGLSASADRLLATISSISNGFTVSEVVEGQTSGALGILKAIYVSGLSIDIEVTSGEFQVGETIKGKGSADSIPSCILGTISQNPIVMAYADLAYACDVQVGFVYGMKDNIGQKSVSIEGGSVSYEVQTLLPDVRRILRSYRRFGNVG
;
A
#
# COMPACT_ATOMS: atom_id res chain seq x y z
N MET A 1 8.30 1.31 1.11
CA MET A 1 7.11 1.55 1.96
C MET A 1 6.97 0.55 3.12
N ASN A 2 6.43 0.98 4.26
CA ASN A 2 5.96 0.11 5.37
C ASN A 2 4.49 -0.30 5.16
N LEU A 3 4.12 -1.53 5.51
CA LEU A 3 2.74 -2.03 5.33
C LEU A 3 1.83 -1.78 6.54
N THR A 4 2.39 -1.34 7.67
CA THR A 4 1.64 -1.01 8.89
C THR A 4 2.31 0.13 9.67
N THR A 5 1.68 0.57 10.75
CA THR A 5 2.15 1.64 11.64
C THR A 5 2.59 1.10 13.00
N ILE A 6 3.42 1.89 13.67
CA ILE A 6 3.85 1.60 15.03
C ILE A 6 2.68 1.55 16.01
N GLY A 7 1.68 2.43 15.87
CA GLY A 7 0.52 2.47 16.75
C GLY A 7 -0.28 1.17 16.71
N ARG A 8 -0.48 0.61 15.51
CA ARG A 8 -1.16 -0.68 15.33
C ARG A 8 -0.40 -1.83 15.97
N VAL A 9 0.91 -1.90 15.74
CA VAL A 9 1.77 -2.94 16.33
C VAL A 9 1.83 -2.82 17.85
N LYS A 10 1.97 -1.62 18.40
CA LYS A 10 1.94 -1.36 19.86
C LYS A 10 0.63 -1.81 20.48
N LYS A 11 -0.50 -1.49 19.83
CA LYS A 11 -1.83 -1.94 20.27
C LYS A 11 -1.95 -3.47 20.27
N LEU A 12 -1.47 -4.13 19.22
CA LEU A 12 -1.46 -5.61 19.15
C LEU A 12 -0.62 -6.24 20.27
N LEU A 13 0.54 -5.65 20.57
CA LEU A 13 1.47 -6.14 21.58
C LEU A 13 1.16 -5.66 23.00
N THR A 14 0.11 -4.86 23.19
CA THR A 14 -0.22 -4.21 24.48
C THR A 14 0.93 -3.38 25.07
N ILE A 15 1.73 -2.74 24.21
CA ILE A 15 2.86 -1.89 24.60
C ILE A 15 2.43 -0.43 24.58
N GLU A 16 2.44 0.23 25.74
CA GLU A 16 2.13 1.66 25.84
C GLU A 16 3.39 2.53 25.75
N SER A 17 4.52 2.04 26.25
CA SER A 17 5.79 2.78 26.31
C SER A 17 6.43 3.01 24.94
N ASP A 18 7.13 4.13 24.79
CA ASP A 18 7.90 4.46 23.57
C ASP A 18 9.32 3.88 23.57
N LYS A 19 9.75 3.21 24.65
CA LYS A 19 11.12 2.66 24.77
C LYS A 19 11.46 1.67 23.67
N GLN A 20 10.47 0.89 23.21
CA GLN A 20 10.64 -0.13 22.18
C GLN A 20 10.43 0.41 20.77
N ASP A 21 10.07 1.68 20.60
CA ASP A 21 9.73 2.26 19.30
C ASP A 21 10.82 2.10 18.24
N PRO A 22 12.12 2.32 18.53
CA PRO A 22 13.18 2.14 17.55
C PRO A 22 13.23 0.70 17.01
N LEU A 23 13.12 -0.29 17.91
CA LEU A 23 13.11 -1.71 17.54
C LEU A 23 11.86 -2.05 16.72
N LEU A 24 10.68 -1.61 17.15
CA LEU A 24 9.43 -1.88 16.43
C LEU A 24 9.47 -1.28 15.02
N ARG A 25 10.02 -0.08 14.83
CA ARG A 25 10.20 0.53 13.50
C ARG A 25 11.12 -0.29 12.61
N GLN A 26 12.22 -0.81 13.16
CA GLN A 26 13.13 -1.69 12.43
C GLN A 26 12.44 -2.99 12.02
N LEU A 27 11.69 -3.62 12.93
CA LEU A 27 10.93 -4.85 12.65
C LEU A 27 9.85 -4.62 11.58
N ILE A 28 9.07 -3.54 11.69
CA ILE A 28 8.07 -3.16 10.69
C ILE A 28 8.72 -3.01 9.30
N SER A 29 9.85 -2.29 9.23
CA SER A 29 10.57 -2.10 7.96
C SER A 29 11.07 -3.43 7.38
N SER A 30 11.67 -4.28 8.22
CA SER A 30 12.20 -5.58 7.81
C SER A 30 11.09 -6.52 7.33
N VAL A 31 10.02 -6.66 8.11
CA VAL A 31 8.88 -7.52 7.78
C VAL A 31 8.14 -7.01 6.54
N SER A 32 7.92 -5.71 6.42
CA SER A 32 7.29 -5.12 5.23
C SER A 32 8.07 -5.45 3.97
N LYS A 33 9.41 -5.30 4.01
CA LYS A 33 10.29 -5.66 2.89
C LYS A 33 10.20 -7.15 2.55
N ALA A 34 10.23 -8.01 3.57
CA ALA A 34 10.12 -9.46 3.37
C ALA A 34 8.78 -9.86 2.74
N MET A 35 7.66 -9.26 3.19
CA MET A 35 6.33 -9.50 2.63
C MET A 35 6.23 -9.03 1.18
N ILE A 36 6.66 -7.79 0.89
CA ILE A 36 6.61 -7.20 -0.47
C ILE A 36 7.46 -8.00 -1.46
N ASN A 37 8.66 -8.41 -1.05
CA ASN A 37 9.58 -9.17 -1.90
C ASN A 37 9.27 -10.67 -1.95
N SER A 38 8.26 -11.14 -1.20
CA SER A 38 7.90 -12.56 -1.20
C SER A 38 7.25 -12.98 -2.51
N PRO A 39 7.44 -14.23 -2.95
CA PRO A 39 6.75 -14.78 -4.12
C PRO A 39 5.23 -14.86 -3.93
N PHE A 40 4.76 -14.77 -2.68
CA PHE A 40 3.34 -14.80 -2.34
C PHE A 40 2.63 -13.47 -2.67
N PHE A 41 3.34 -12.34 -2.61
CA PHE A 41 2.80 -11.02 -2.95
C PHE A 41 3.07 -10.65 -4.41
N ASN A 42 4.32 -10.78 -4.88
CA ASN A 42 4.73 -10.57 -6.28
C ASN A 42 4.09 -9.34 -6.98
N ARG A 43 4.02 -8.21 -6.27
CA ARG A 43 3.37 -6.96 -6.71
C ARG A 43 4.06 -5.77 -6.03
N TYR A 44 3.90 -4.57 -6.58
CA TYR A 44 4.31 -3.34 -5.88
C TYR A 44 3.19 -2.82 -4.96
N ALA A 45 3.52 -2.63 -3.67
CA ALA A 45 2.61 -2.04 -2.70
C ALA A 45 2.56 -0.51 -2.82
N GLU A 46 3.72 0.13 -2.99
CA GLU A 46 3.83 1.58 -3.02
C GLU A 46 3.34 2.15 -4.35
N LYS A 47 2.49 3.17 -4.30
CA LYS A 47 1.97 3.86 -5.47
C LYS A 47 2.91 4.99 -5.87
N VAL A 48 3.75 4.72 -6.87
CA VAL A 48 4.72 5.66 -7.43
C VAL A 48 4.82 5.45 -8.94
N GLU A 49 5.34 6.46 -9.63
CA GLU A 49 5.70 6.37 -11.03
C GLU A 49 6.80 5.32 -11.23
N ARG A 50 6.64 4.49 -12.25
CA ARG A 50 7.56 3.40 -12.60
C ARG A 50 7.72 3.30 -14.10
N THR A 51 8.88 2.76 -14.47
CA THR A 51 9.13 2.23 -15.81
C THR A 51 9.43 0.74 -15.69
N GLU A 52 8.63 -0.09 -16.36
CA GLU A 52 8.86 -1.54 -16.47
C GLU A 52 9.21 -1.90 -17.91
N TYR A 53 10.12 -2.87 -18.05
CA TYR A 53 10.48 -3.45 -19.34
C TYR A 53 9.95 -4.88 -19.40
N PHE A 54 9.37 -5.26 -20.54
CA PHE A 54 8.81 -6.58 -20.75
C PHE A 54 9.46 -7.27 -21.94
N ASP A 55 9.73 -8.55 -21.76
CA ASP A 55 9.92 -9.47 -22.85
C ASP A 55 8.55 -9.74 -23.46
N VAL A 56 8.49 -9.70 -24.77
CA VAL A 56 7.23 -9.87 -25.50
C VAL A 56 7.37 -10.99 -26.50
N GLU A 57 6.38 -11.86 -26.55
CA GLU A 57 6.25 -12.89 -27.58
C GLU A 57 5.56 -12.34 -28.81
N TYR A 58 5.84 -12.92 -29.98
CA TYR A 58 5.20 -12.51 -31.22
C TYR A 58 3.67 -12.61 -31.09
N ALA A 59 2.97 -11.52 -31.43
CA ALA A 59 1.52 -11.40 -31.35
C ALA A 59 0.92 -11.59 -29.93
N GLN A 60 1.73 -11.46 -28.87
CA GLN A 60 1.20 -11.42 -27.50
C GLN A 60 0.15 -10.30 -27.37
N LYS A 61 -1.02 -10.63 -26.82
CA LYS A 61 -2.15 -9.70 -26.72
C LYS A 61 -2.39 -9.15 -25.33
N VAL A 62 -1.85 -9.80 -24.31
CA VAL A 62 -2.11 -9.45 -22.91
C VAL A 62 -0.80 -9.37 -22.16
N LEU A 63 -0.63 -8.26 -21.45
CA LEU A 63 0.43 -8.05 -20.47
C LEU A 63 -0.18 -7.58 -19.16
N GLN A 64 0.58 -7.73 -18.08
CA GLN A 64 0.16 -7.24 -16.79
C GLN A 64 1.36 -6.61 -16.08
N VAL A 65 1.16 -5.41 -15.54
CA VAL A 65 2.20 -4.71 -14.77
C VAL A 65 2.23 -5.17 -13.32
N LYS A 66 3.33 -4.92 -12.61
CA LYS A 66 3.44 -5.27 -11.19
C LYS A 66 2.82 -4.23 -10.26
N GLY A 67 2.75 -2.97 -10.67
CA GLY A 67 2.16 -1.88 -9.90
C GLY A 67 0.73 -1.62 -10.34
N TYR A 68 -0.22 -2.29 -9.71
CA TYR A 68 -1.64 -1.98 -9.89
C TYR A 68 -2.26 -1.66 -8.51
N PRO A 69 -3.43 -0.99 -8.41
CA PRO A 69 -4.15 -0.33 -9.50
C PRO A 69 -3.30 0.73 -10.21
N ILE A 70 -3.58 0.98 -11.49
CA ILE A 70 -2.87 1.94 -12.34
C ILE A 70 -3.66 3.25 -12.38
N ASP A 71 -2.95 4.38 -12.29
CA ASP A 71 -3.49 5.69 -12.66
C ASP A 71 -3.41 5.85 -14.17
N THR A 72 -4.57 5.96 -14.82
CA THR A 72 -4.69 6.05 -16.28
C THR A 72 -4.58 7.47 -16.81
N ASP A 73 -3.94 8.35 -16.05
CA ASP A 73 -3.71 9.74 -16.42
C ASP A 73 -2.61 9.84 -17.51
N GLU A 74 -2.20 11.05 -17.87
CA GLU A 74 -1.23 11.32 -18.95
C GLU A 74 0.16 10.67 -18.74
N THR A 75 0.44 10.15 -17.55
CA THR A 75 1.69 9.45 -17.22
C THR A 75 1.73 8.03 -17.78
N PHE A 76 0.58 7.46 -18.18
CA PHE A 76 0.53 6.11 -18.74
C PHE A 76 0.97 6.10 -20.22
N LYS A 77 2.14 5.52 -20.49
CA LYS A 77 2.74 5.48 -21.83
C LYS A 77 3.38 4.12 -22.12
N ILE A 78 3.19 3.62 -23.34
CA ILE A 78 3.74 2.35 -23.82
C ILE A 78 4.59 2.62 -25.06
N TRP A 79 5.83 2.17 -25.06
CA TRP A 79 6.69 2.14 -26.24
C TRP A 79 6.99 0.70 -26.62
N HIS A 80 7.03 0.42 -27.92
CA HIS A 80 7.38 -0.88 -28.46
C HIS A 80 8.47 -0.74 -29.52
N ASP A 81 9.66 -1.24 -29.20
CA ASP A 81 10.86 -1.11 -30.03
C ASP A 81 11.77 -2.33 -29.82
N THR A 82 11.90 -3.17 -30.85
CA THR A 82 12.76 -4.36 -30.82
C THR A 82 14.25 -4.05 -30.71
N SER A 83 14.66 -2.82 -31.04
CA SER A 83 16.03 -2.31 -30.90
C SER A 83 16.28 -1.65 -29.53
N ARG A 84 15.23 -1.51 -28.69
CA ARG A 84 15.27 -0.92 -27.34
C ARG A 84 15.73 0.56 -27.29
N GLY A 85 15.50 1.32 -28.35
CA GLY A 85 15.76 2.76 -28.40
C GLY A 85 14.65 3.59 -27.75
N PHE A 86 13.40 3.15 -27.85
CA PHE A 86 12.21 3.78 -27.23
C PHE A 86 12.03 5.27 -27.54
N ALA A 87 12.29 5.66 -28.79
CA ALA A 87 12.07 7.03 -29.26
C ALA A 87 10.56 7.35 -29.37
N ASP A 88 10.18 8.63 -29.44
CA ASP A 88 8.77 9.05 -29.45
C ASP A 88 7.95 8.48 -30.62
N ASN A 89 8.59 8.19 -31.76
CA ASN A 89 7.94 7.53 -32.90
C ASN A 89 7.65 6.03 -32.68
N THR A 90 8.16 5.44 -31.60
CA THR A 90 7.86 4.05 -31.16
C THR A 90 6.78 4.00 -30.08
N LEU A 91 6.22 5.15 -29.70
CA LEU A 91 5.10 5.24 -28.77
C LEU A 91 3.86 4.57 -29.39
N VAL A 92 3.30 3.60 -28.68
CA VAL A 92 2.07 2.93 -29.06
C VAL A 92 0.90 3.88 -28.77
N ALA A 93 0.13 4.22 -29.80
CA ALA A 93 -1.03 5.10 -29.66
C ALA A 93 -2.06 4.52 -28.67
N ALA A 94 -2.68 5.34 -27.82
CA ALA A 94 -3.66 4.88 -26.83
C ALA A 94 -4.87 4.16 -27.44
N ALA A 95 -5.25 4.49 -28.68
CA ALA A 95 -6.35 3.81 -29.40
C ALA A 95 -6.06 2.34 -29.76
N ASN A 96 -4.82 1.89 -29.56
CA ASN A 96 -4.36 0.56 -29.94
C ASN A 96 -4.38 -0.46 -28.79
N TYR A 97 -4.63 -0.01 -27.57
CA TYR A 97 -4.68 -0.87 -26.39
C TYR A 97 -5.76 -0.43 -25.40
N TYR A 98 -6.13 -1.32 -24.50
CA TYR A 98 -7.03 -1.09 -23.39
C TYR A 98 -6.32 -1.39 -22.07
N VAL A 99 -6.46 -0.51 -21.07
CA VAL A 99 -5.87 -0.67 -19.74
C VAL A 99 -6.97 -0.97 -18.73
N GLU A 100 -6.91 -2.15 -18.14
CA GLU A 100 -7.75 -2.51 -17.01
C GLU A 100 -7.06 -2.08 -15.71
N ALA A 101 -7.26 -0.81 -15.34
CA ALA A 101 -6.58 -0.13 -14.24
C ALA A 101 -6.57 -0.94 -12.92
N LYS A 102 -7.69 -1.59 -12.58
CA LYS A 102 -7.85 -2.32 -11.31
C LYS A 102 -7.01 -3.60 -11.22
N SER A 103 -6.82 -4.31 -12.33
CA SER A 103 -6.07 -5.58 -12.38
C SER A 103 -4.65 -5.40 -12.92
N GLY A 104 -4.34 -4.22 -13.44
CA GLY A 104 -3.07 -3.91 -14.08
C GLY A 104 -2.89 -4.57 -15.44
N MET A 105 -3.96 -5.09 -16.04
CA MET A 105 -3.90 -5.76 -17.33
C MET A 105 -3.93 -4.76 -18.48
N ILE A 106 -3.13 -5.04 -19.50
CA ILE A 106 -3.04 -4.26 -20.73
C ILE A 106 -3.34 -5.20 -21.89
N LYS A 107 -4.37 -4.87 -22.68
CA LYS A 107 -4.83 -5.66 -23.83
C LYS A 107 -4.55 -4.91 -25.13
N PHE A 108 -3.87 -5.54 -26.08
CA PHE A 108 -3.49 -4.94 -27.37
C PHE A 108 -4.48 -5.34 -28.47
N ASP A 109 -5.60 -4.63 -28.57
CA ASP A 109 -6.69 -5.01 -29.45
C ASP A 109 -6.36 -4.75 -30.93
N ARG A 110 -5.72 -3.62 -31.24
CA ARG A 110 -5.47 -3.16 -32.62
C ARG A 110 -3.98 -3.02 -32.94
N TYR A 111 -3.13 -3.64 -32.14
CA TYR A 111 -1.69 -3.64 -32.30
C TYR A 111 -1.14 -5.06 -32.25
N THR A 112 -0.22 -5.36 -33.15
CA THR A 112 0.50 -6.63 -33.15
C THR A 112 1.89 -6.38 -32.64
N LEU A 113 2.19 -6.94 -31.46
CA LEU A 113 3.52 -6.88 -30.89
C LEU A 113 4.47 -7.76 -31.68
N SER A 114 5.69 -7.26 -31.89
CA SER A 114 6.81 -8.00 -32.44
C SER A 114 7.56 -8.63 -31.28
N GLY A 115 7.99 -9.88 -31.44
CA GLY A 115 8.72 -10.57 -30.39
C GLY A 115 10.07 -9.93 -30.10
N GLY A 116 10.48 -9.88 -28.85
CA GLY A 116 11.80 -9.41 -28.45
C GLY A 116 11.96 -9.26 -26.94
N VAL A 117 13.14 -9.63 -26.45
CA VAL A 117 13.53 -9.45 -25.04
C VAL A 117 13.60 -7.94 -24.75
N GLY A 118 12.94 -7.47 -23.70
CA GLY A 118 12.89 -6.08 -23.28
C GLY A 118 12.41 -5.12 -24.37
N SER A 119 11.60 -5.59 -25.33
CA SER A 119 11.16 -4.81 -26.49
C SER A 119 10.01 -3.86 -26.17
N LEU A 120 9.40 -3.99 -25.00
CA LEU A 120 8.32 -3.12 -24.55
C LEU A 120 8.71 -2.38 -23.28
N LYS A 121 8.52 -1.06 -23.29
CA LYS A 121 8.69 -0.18 -22.14
C LYS A 121 7.33 0.39 -21.77
N ILE A 122 6.97 0.28 -20.50
CA ILE A 122 5.71 0.83 -19.96
C ILE A 122 6.06 1.78 -18.83
N GLN A 123 5.73 3.06 -19.00
CA GLN A 123 5.78 4.08 -17.95
C GLN A 123 4.37 4.28 -17.40
N TYR A 124 4.22 4.23 -16.08
CA TYR A 124 2.92 4.39 -15.43
C TYR A 124 3.08 4.73 -13.94
N THR A 125 2.05 5.32 -13.34
CA THR A 125 1.92 5.42 -11.87
C THR A 125 0.95 4.35 -11.40
N GLY A 126 1.35 3.53 -10.43
CA GLY A 126 0.48 2.47 -9.92
C GLY A 126 1.02 1.77 -8.68
N GLY A 127 0.18 1.00 -8.02
CA GLY A 127 0.44 0.38 -6.72
C GLY A 127 -0.74 0.54 -5.78
N LEU A 128 -0.71 -0.12 -4.62
CA LEU A 128 -1.82 -0.15 -3.68
C LEU A 128 -2.10 1.22 -3.06
N SER A 129 -1.08 1.89 -2.53
CA SER A 129 -1.22 3.21 -1.90
C SER A 129 0.09 3.99 -1.89
N ALA A 130 -0.01 5.32 -1.87
CA ALA A 130 1.15 6.22 -1.79
C ALA A 130 1.75 6.28 -0.37
N SER A 131 1.00 5.87 0.66
CA SER A 131 1.40 6.01 2.06
C SER A 131 0.89 4.84 2.93
N ALA A 132 1.62 4.56 4.01
CA ALA A 132 1.21 3.52 4.94
C ALA A 132 -0.02 3.95 5.74
N ASP A 133 -0.05 5.24 6.10
CA ASP A 133 -0.90 5.85 7.12
C ASP A 133 -1.38 7.27 6.79
N ARG A 134 -0.90 7.90 5.72
CA ARG A 134 -1.32 9.27 5.36
C ARG A 134 -2.61 9.25 4.55
N LEU A 135 -3.67 9.78 5.13
CA LEU A 135 -4.92 10.08 4.47
C LEU A 135 -4.92 11.54 4.01
N LEU A 136 -5.14 11.74 2.71
CA LEU A 136 -5.46 13.05 2.15
C LEU A 136 -6.92 13.05 1.71
N ALA A 137 -7.66 14.05 2.15
CA ALA A 137 -9.05 14.23 1.76
C ALA A 137 -9.38 15.70 1.58
N THR A 138 -10.38 15.97 0.74
CA THR A 138 -11.06 17.26 0.74
C THR A 138 -11.95 17.37 1.98
N ILE A 139 -12.34 18.58 2.33
CA ILE A 139 -13.28 18.87 3.41
C ILE A 139 -14.34 19.84 2.90
N SER A 140 -15.58 19.72 3.35
CA SER A 140 -16.67 20.59 2.90
C SER A 140 -16.90 21.80 3.82
N SER A 141 -16.43 21.74 5.05
CA SER A 141 -16.50 22.83 6.03
C SER A 141 -15.45 22.67 7.11
N ILE A 142 -15.09 23.79 7.75
CA ILE A 142 -14.29 23.85 8.98
C ILE A 142 -15.06 24.69 9.99
N SER A 143 -15.13 24.22 11.22
CA SER A 143 -15.57 24.97 12.39
C SER A 143 -14.44 24.94 13.42
N ASN A 144 -13.97 26.12 13.84
CA ASN A 144 -12.81 26.29 14.73
C ASN A 144 -11.50 25.77 14.11
N GLY A 145 -10.38 26.40 14.45
CA GLY A 145 -9.08 26.05 13.89
C GLY A 145 -8.54 24.77 14.51
N PHE A 146 -8.21 23.79 13.68
CA PHE A 146 -7.44 22.64 14.15
C PHE A 146 -5.98 23.04 14.44
N THR A 147 -5.36 22.38 15.41
CA THR A 147 -3.93 22.48 15.72
C THR A 147 -3.18 21.29 15.13
N VAL A 148 -2.13 21.55 14.36
CA VAL A 148 -1.28 20.48 13.82
C VAL A 148 -0.71 19.64 14.96
N SER A 149 -0.66 18.33 14.77
CA SER A 149 -0.30 17.30 15.75
C SER A 149 -1.37 16.98 16.80
N GLU A 150 -2.53 17.61 16.77
CA GLU A 150 -3.63 17.16 17.63
C GLU A 150 -4.18 15.79 17.19
N VAL A 151 -4.69 15.04 18.15
CA VAL A 151 -5.41 13.80 17.86
C VAL A 151 -6.77 14.16 17.29
N VAL A 152 -7.16 13.53 16.20
CA VAL A 152 -8.46 13.70 15.57
C VAL A 152 -9.24 12.39 15.60
N GLU A 153 -10.56 12.49 15.72
CA GLU A 153 -11.49 11.37 15.82
C GLU A 153 -12.65 11.51 14.83
N GLY A 154 -12.87 10.47 14.01
CA GLY A 154 -14.05 10.35 13.16
C GLY A 154 -15.25 10.00 14.02
N GLN A 155 -16.27 10.86 14.03
CA GLN A 155 -17.41 10.71 14.95
C GLN A 155 -18.30 9.50 14.62
N THR A 156 -18.35 9.08 13.36
CA THR A 156 -19.14 7.92 12.93
C THR A 156 -18.32 6.64 13.05
N SER A 157 -17.08 6.68 12.57
CA SER A 157 -16.20 5.51 12.49
C SER A 157 -15.48 5.17 13.80
N GLY A 158 -15.32 6.15 14.70
CA GLY A 158 -14.39 6.06 15.82
C GLY A 158 -12.92 5.97 15.39
N ALA A 159 -12.62 6.24 14.12
CA ALA A 159 -11.26 6.24 13.60
C ALA A 159 -10.44 7.33 14.28
N LEU A 160 -9.17 7.02 14.57
CA LEU A 160 -8.24 7.95 15.21
C LEU A 160 -7.09 8.26 14.26
N GLY A 161 -6.63 9.50 14.32
CA GLY A 161 -5.47 9.96 13.59
C GLY A 161 -4.79 11.12 14.29
N ILE A 162 -3.65 11.53 13.74
CA ILE A 162 -2.94 12.75 14.15
C ILE A 162 -3.02 13.70 12.97
N LEU A 163 -3.52 14.91 13.20
CA LEU A 163 -3.56 15.93 12.16
C LEU A 163 -2.15 16.35 11.78
N LYS A 164 -1.85 16.39 10.48
CA LYS A 164 -0.53 16.76 9.97
C LYS A 164 -0.52 18.07 9.23
N ALA A 165 -1.59 18.36 8.51
CA ALA A 165 -1.81 19.65 7.90
C ALA A 165 -3.31 19.86 7.63
N ILE A 166 -3.70 21.13 7.59
CA ILE A 166 -5.02 21.54 7.12
C ILE A 166 -4.82 22.73 6.20
N TYR A 167 -5.38 22.65 4.99
CA TYR A 167 -5.22 23.65 3.95
C TYR A 167 -6.57 24.34 3.74
N VAL A 168 -6.79 25.45 4.45
CA VAL A 168 -8.08 26.16 4.46
C VAL A 168 -8.46 26.67 3.06
N SER A 169 -7.49 27.20 2.31
CA SER A 169 -7.73 27.69 0.93
C SER A 169 -7.98 26.57 -0.08
N GLY A 170 -7.37 25.40 0.15
CA GLY A 170 -7.53 24.22 -0.71
C GLY A 170 -8.68 23.30 -0.26
N LEU A 171 -9.34 23.64 0.85
CA LEU A 171 -10.34 22.80 1.52
C LEU A 171 -9.89 21.33 1.59
N SER A 172 -8.68 21.10 2.13
CA SER A 172 -8.14 19.76 2.29
C SER A 172 -7.50 19.55 3.66
N ILE A 173 -7.44 18.28 4.05
CA ILE A 173 -6.92 17.81 5.33
C ILE A 173 -5.97 16.64 5.11
N ASP A 174 -4.93 16.60 5.93
CA ASP A 174 -3.90 15.56 5.91
C ASP A 174 -3.77 14.94 7.31
N ILE A 175 -4.09 13.65 7.40
CA ILE A 175 -4.19 12.91 8.66
C ILE A 175 -3.23 11.72 8.61
N GLU A 176 -2.40 11.55 9.64
CA GLU A 176 -1.72 10.28 9.91
C GLU A 176 -2.67 9.36 10.68
N VAL A 177 -3.19 8.34 10.02
CA VAL A 177 -4.18 7.42 10.56
C VAL A 177 -3.50 6.45 11.53
N THR A 178 -3.95 6.46 12.78
CA THR A 178 -3.41 5.60 13.84
C THR A 178 -4.28 4.37 14.07
N SER A 179 -5.60 4.47 13.87
CA SER A 179 -6.51 3.32 13.94
C SER A 179 -7.86 3.60 13.26
N GLY A 180 -8.58 2.54 12.88
CA GLY A 180 -9.90 2.64 12.25
C GLY A 180 -9.84 3.09 10.79
N GLU A 181 -11.02 3.35 10.21
CA GLU A 181 -11.19 3.80 8.83
C GLU A 181 -12.05 5.06 8.83
N PHE A 182 -11.46 6.19 8.39
CA PHE A 182 -12.23 7.42 8.19
C PHE A 182 -13.16 7.30 6.97
N GLN A 183 -14.40 7.76 7.11
CA GLN A 183 -15.47 7.64 6.11
C GLN A 183 -15.79 9.00 5.46
N VAL A 184 -16.03 8.99 4.15
CA VAL A 184 -16.51 10.16 3.41
C VAL A 184 -17.83 10.64 4.00
N GLY A 185 -17.94 11.95 4.23
CA GLY A 185 -19.11 12.60 4.82
C GLY A 185 -19.15 12.60 6.34
N GLU A 186 -18.20 11.94 7.02
CA GLU A 186 -18.19 11.94 8.48
C GLU A 186 -17.63 13.26 9.05
N THR A 187 -18.05 13.60 10.28
CA THR A 187 -17.45 14.71 11.02
C THR A 187 -16.19 14.24 11.72
N ILE A 188 -15.09 14.93 11.47
CA ILE A 188 -13.82 14.77 12.18
C ILE A 188 -13.78 15.79 13.31
N LYS A 189 -13.39 15.38 14.52
CA LYS A 189 -13.24 16.27 15.68
C LYS A 189 -11.85 16.19 16.30
N GLY A 190 -11.31 17.32 16.75
CA GLY A 190 -10.13 17.36 17.61
C GLY A 190 -10.42 16.74 18.98
N LYS A 191 -9.65 15.73 19.38
CA LYS A 191 -9.74 15.04 20.66
C LYS A 191 -8.83 15.77 21.68
N GLY A 192 -9.34 16.82 22.31
CA GLY A 192 -8.59 17.51 23.36
C GLY A 192 -8.97 18.94 23.78
N SER A 193 -10.02 19.56 23.24
CA SER A 193 -10.37 20.96 23.59
C SER A 193 -11.76 21.07 24.22
N ALA A 194 -11.85 21.76 25.37
CA ALA A 194 -13.02 21.72 26.25
C ALA A 194 -14.24 22.53 25.81
N ASP A 195 -14.13 23.55 24.94
CA ASP A 195 -15.29 24.45 24.73
C ASP A 195 -15.55 24.90 23.28
N SER A 196 -14.82 24.40 22.29
CA SER A 196 -15.04 24.68 20.86
C SER A 196 -14.23 23.70 20.02
N ILE A 197 -14.60 22.42 20.08
CA ILE A 197 -13.83 21.36 19.44
C ILE A 197 -13.69 21.66 17.93
N PRO A 198 -12.45 21.77 17.40
CA PRO A 198 -12.21 21.85 15.97
C PRO A 198 -12.93 20.71 15.26
N SER A 199 -13.71 21.04 14.24
CA SER A 199 -14.41 20.05 13.47
C SER A 199 -14.44 20.37 11.98
N CYS A 200 -14.44 19.33 11.16
CA CYS A 200 -14.64 19.45 9.72
C CYS A 200 -15.42 18.24 9.22
N ILE A 201 -16.08 18.39 8.08
CA ILE A 201 -16.74 17.27 7.40
C ILE A 201 -15.81 16.76 6.30
N LEU A 202 -15.49 15.46 6.36
CA LEU A 202 -14.63 14.82 5.37
C LEU A 202 -15.35 14.75 4.02
N GLY A 203 -14.71 15.24 2.98
CA GLY A 203 -15.16 15.11 1.60
C GLY A 203 -14.56 13.89 0.92
N THR A 204 -14.28 14.01 -0.37
CA THR A 204 -13.63 12.98 -1.18
C THR A 204 -12.21 12.70 -0.66
N ILE A 205 -11.89 11.41 -0.47
CA ILE A 205 -10.56 10.93 -0.13
C ILE A 205 -9.74 10.83 -1.43
N SER A 206 -8.67 11.63 -1.53
CA SER A 206 -7.76 11.63 -2.69
C SER A 206 -6.58 10.67 -2.50
N GLN A 207 -6.19 10.39 -1.26
CA GLN A 207 -5.20 9.36 -0.93
C GLN A 207 -5.68 8.52 0.25
N ASN A 208 -5.84 7.21 0.01
CA ASN A 208 -6.25 6.25 1.02
C ASN A 208 -5.03 5.40 1.46
N PRO A 209 -4.62 5.45 2.73
CA PRO A 209 -3.43 4.72 3.20
C PRO A 209 -3.61 3.20 3.21
N ILE A 210 -2.52 2.42 3.21
CA ILE A 210 -2.59 0.94 3.28
C ILE A 210 -3.39 0.47 4.49
N VAL A 211 -3.19 1.08 5.66
CA VAL A 211 -3.86 0.62 6.90
C VAL A 211 -5.39 0.74 6.85
N MET A 212 -5.92 1.55 5.94
CA MET A 212 -7.36 1.70 5.71
C MET A 212 -7.82 0.89 4.48
N ALA A 213 -7.23 1.14 3.31
CA ALA A 213 -7.66 0.52 2.06
C ALA A 213 -7.42 -1.01 2.01
N TYR A 214 -6.42 -1.50 2.73
CA TYR A 214 -5.97 -2.89 2.71
C TYR A 214 -5.70 -3.38 4.15
N ALA A 215 -6.73 -3.29 5.00
CA ALA A 215 -6.63 -3.56 6.43
C ALA A 215 -6.15 -4.98 6.76
N ASP A 216 -6.46 -5.96 5.93
CA ASP A 216 -5.99 -7.34 6.05
C ASP A 216 -4.49 -7.48 5.75
N LEU A 217 -3.96 -6.75 4.76
CA LEU A 217 -2.53 -6.69 4.47
C LEU A 217 -1.76 -6.03 5.63
N ALA A 218 -2.29 -4.93 6.17
CA ALA A 218 -1.74 -4.28 7.35
C ALA A 218 -1.77 -5.22 8.56
N TYR A 219 -2.88 -5.91 8.79
CA TYR A 219 -3.03 -6.90 9.86
C TYR A 219 -2.04 -8.08 9.72
N ALA A 220 -1.84 -8.59 8.50
CA ALA A 220 -0.85 -9.62 8.24
C ALA A 220 0.57 -9.15 8.62
N CYS A 221 0.89 -7.89 8.34
CA CYS A 221 2.15 -7.30 8.77
C CYS A 221 2.21 -7.15 10.30
N ASP A 222 1.12 -6.73 10.94
CA ASP A 222 1.02 -6.60 12.41
C ASP A 222 1.33 -7.95 13.10
N VAL A 223 0.66 -9.01 12.67
CA VAL A 223 0.84 -10.37 13.21
C VAL A 223 2.25 -10.88 12.99
N GLN A 224 2.82 -10.68 11.80
CA GLN A 224 4.19 -11.11 11.51
C GLN A 224 5.22 -10.34 12.35
N VAL A 225 5.04 -9.03 12.54
CA VAL A 225 5.90 -8.22 13.42
C VAL A 225 5.78 -8.70 14.85
N GLY A 226 4.55 -8.94 15.33
CA GLY A 226 4.33 -9.44 16.69
C GLY A 226 4.98 -10.79 16.94
N PHE A 227 4.92 -11.70 15.96
CA PHE A 227 5.61 -12.99 16.01
C PHE A 227 7.13 -12.82 16.10
N VAL A 228 7.73 -12.04 15.21
CA VAL A 228 9.19 -11.79 15.22
C VAL A 228 9.64 -11.09 16.50
N TYR A 229 8.82 -10.17 17.02
CA TYR A 229 9.07 -9.51 18.30
C TYR A 229 9.06 -10.51 19.47
N GLY A 230 8.10 -11.43 19.51
CA GLY A 230 8.04 -12.48 20.54
C GLY A 230 9.21 -13.47 20.47
N MET A 231 9.82 -13.65 19.30
CA MET A 231 11.02 -14.47 19.14
C MET A 231 12.29 -13.84 19.71
N LYS A 232 12.29 -12.54 20.02
CA LYS A 232 13.49 -11.87 20.58
C LYS A 232 13.97 -12.50 21.89
N ASP A 233 13.06 -13.09 22.65
CA ASP A 233 13.35 -13.72 23.93
C ASP A 233 13.77 -15.20 23.76
N ASN A 234 13.65 -15.76 22.53
CA ASN A 234 13.91 -17.17 22.19
C ASN A 234 15.11 -17.34 21.23
N ILE A 235 16.02 -16.36 21.18
CA ILE A 235 17.22 -16.42 20.33
C ILE A 235 18.03 -17.67 20.69
N GLY A 236 18.12 -18.63 19.75
CA GLY A 236 18.83 -19.90 19.89
C GLY A 236 17.97 -21.16 19.84
N GLN A 237 16.64 -21.03 19.96
CA GLN A 237 15.72 -22.17 19.80
C GLN A 237 15.32 -22.33 18.33
N LYS A 238 15.88 -23.33 17.65
CA LYS A 238 15.62 -23.60 16.22
C LYS A 238 14.28 -24.28 15.94
N SER A 239 13.70 -24.95 16.94
CA SER A 239 12.43 -25.66 16.85
C SER A 239 11.79 -25.79 18.23
N VAL A 240 10.48 -25.66 18.29
CA VAL A 240 9.67 -26.02 19.46
C VAL A 240 8.73 -27.12 19.02
N SER A 241 8.73 -28.23 19.75
CA SER A 241 7.78 -29.31 19.56
C SER A 241 6.48 -28.94 20.26
N ILE A 242 5.40 -28.84 19.50
CA ILE A 242 4.04 -28.70 20.05
C ILE A 242 3.35 -30.06 19.87
N GLU A 243 2.46 -30.42 20.78
CA GLU A 243 1.70 -31.67 20.73
C GLU A 243 0.87 -31.70 19.42
N GLY A 244 1.38 -32.44 18.43
CA GLY A 244 0.82 -32.50 17.06
C GLY A 244 1.74 -32.03 15.92
N GLY A 245 2.94 -31.50 16.19
CA GLY A 245 3.92 -31.18 15.15
C GLY A 245 5.12 -30.34 15.60
N SER A 246 6.18 -30.33 14.79
CA SER A 246 7.32 -29.43 14.96
C SER A 246 7.19 -28.21 14.04
N VAL A 247 7.41 -27.01 14.60
CA VAL A 247 7.54 -25.79 13.79
C VAL A 247 9.02 -25.41 13.77
N SER A 248 9.63 -25.45 12.59
CA SER A 248 10.99 -24.95 12.38
C SER A 248 10.96 -23.43 12.27
N TYR A 249 11.71 -22.76 13.13
CA TYR A 249 11.80 -21.31 13.17
C TYR A 249 12.96 -20.83 12.30
N GLU A 250 12.77 -20.80 10.99
CA GLU A 250 13.61 -19.92 10.18
C GLU A 250 13.08 -18.49 10.31
N VAL A 251 13.92 -17.59 10.83
CA VAL A 251 13.63 -16.16 11.09
C VAL A 251 13.10 -15.42 9.85
N GLN A 252 13.25 -16.01 8.66
CA GLN A 252 12.81 -15.44 7.39
C GLN A 252 11.51 -16.04 6.84
N THR A 253 10.94 -17.07 7.49
CA THR A 253 9.73 -17.71 7.00
C THR A 253 8.49 -16.95 7.43
N LEU A 254 7.70 -16.50 6.46
CA LEU A 254 6.40 -15.88 6.70
C LEU A 254 5.41 -16.91 7.28
N LEU A 255 4.61 -16.47 8.25
CA LEU A 255 3.57 -17.30 8.87
C LEU A 255 2.58 -17.84 7.82
N PRO A 256 2.02 -19.04 7.99
CA PRO A 256 1.05 -19.62 7.05
C PRO A 256 -0.14 -18.68 6.73
N ASP A 257 -0.71 -18.02 7.74
CA ASP A 257 -1.82 -17.07 7.53
C ASP A 257 -1.39 -15.81 6.79
N VAL A 258 -0.20 -15.30 7.08
CA VAL A 258 0.37 -14.16 6.35
C VAL A 258 0.54 -14.53 4.88
N ARG A 259 1.05 -15.72 4.58
CA ARG A 259 1.16 -16.23 3.20
C ARG A 259 -0.21 -16.34 2.52
N ARG A 260 -1.24 -16.80 3.25
CA ARG A 260 -2.61 -16.90 2.73
C ARG A 260 -3.17 -15.53 2.35
N ILE A 261 -2.98 -14.52 3.19
CA ILE A 261 -3.40 -13.13 2.90
C ILE A 261 -2.60 -12.56 1.74
N LEU A 262 -1.27 -12.71 1.69
CA LEU A 262 -0.48 -12.20 0.57
C LEU A 262 -0.89 -12.77 -0.78
N ARG A 263 -1.33 -14.04 -0.81
CA ARG A 263 -1.79 -14.71 -2.03
C ARG A 263 -3.06 -14.08 -2.62
N SER A 264 -3.97 -13.52 -1.82
CA SER A 264 -5.17 -12.85 -2.36
C SER A 264 -4.82 -11.56 -3.10
N TYR A 265 -3.70 -10.94 -2.75
CA TYR A 265 -3.15 -9.75 -3.41
C TYR A 265 -2.17 -10.05 -4.53
N ARG A 266 -1.84 -11.33 -4.73
CA ARG A 266 -0.85 -11.74 -5.71
C ARG A 266 -1.31 -11.35 -7.10
N ARG A 267 -0.37 -10.86 -7.89
CA ARG A 267 -0.55 -10.81 -9.35
C ARG A 267 -0.97 -12.18 -9.86
N PHE A 268 -2.09 -12.24 -10.59
CA PHE A 268 -2.47 -13.40 -11.39
C PHE A 268 -1.38 -13.62 -12.43
N GLY A 269 -0.33 -14.36 -12.06
CA GLY A 269 0.64 -14.82 -13.03
C GLY A 269 -0.10 -15.66 -14.05
N ASN A 270 0.13 -15.39 -15.34
CA ASN A 270 -0.06 -16.44 -16.32
C ASN A 270 0.68 -17.66 -15.78
N VAL A 271 -0.06 -18.73 -15.53
CA VAL A 271 0.50 -20.07 -15.38
C VAL A 271 1.00 -20.40 -16.80
N GLY A 272 2.18 -19.88 -17.13
CA GLY A 272 2.98 -20.35 -18.25
C GLY A 272 3.63 -21.66 -17.86
#